data_AF-A0A2I6SWE3-F1
#
_entry.id   AF-A0A2I6SWE3-F1
#
_cell.length_a   1.000
_cell.length_b   1.000
_cell.length_c   1.000
_cell.angle_alpha   90.00
_cell.angle_beta   90.00
_cell.angle_gamma   90.00
#
_symmetry.space_group_name_H-M   'P 1'
#
loop_
_entity.id
_entity.type
_entity.pdbx_description
1 polymer ?
#
loop_
_entity_poly.entity_id
_entity_poly.type
_entity_poly.pdbx_seq_one_letter_code
_entity_poly.pdbx_strand_id
1 'polypeptide(L)' 'MSNIITSLIGKQCKIKTDEGTLFSSSGEVHFLVLDADDEWIKLSYIDKKQGEKIKVIRINSIYSIELISE' A
#
# COMPACT_ATOMS: atom_id res chain seq x y z
N MET A 1 -15.57 8.50 10.42
CA MET A 1 -16.63 7.98 9.52
C MET A 1 -16.19 8.23 8.09
N SER A 2 -16.26 7.19 7.26
CA SER A 2 -15.77 7.13 5.88
C SER A 2 -14.26 7.38 5.70
N ASN A 3 -13.41 6.65 6.44
CA ASN A 3 -12.02 6.53 6.01
C ASN A 3 -12.01 5.66 4.76
N ILE A 4 -11.91 6.30 3.60
CA ILE A 4 -11.81 5.62 2.31
C ILE A 4 -10.73 4.53 2.35
N ILE A 5 -9.72 4.73 3.21
CA ILE A 5 -8.58 3.86 3.46
C ILE A 5 -8.96 2.58 4.23
N THR A 6 -9.84 2.65 5.24
CA THR A 6 -10.31 1.44 5.93
C THR A 6 -11.15 0.55 5.01
N SER A 7 -11.77 1.12 3.96
CA SER A 7 -12.46 0.35 2.92
C SER A 7 -11.51 -0.39 1.96
N LEU A 8 -10.22 -0.06 1.99
CA LEU A 8 -9.19 -0.74 1.20
C LEU A 8 -8.64 -1.98 1.91
N ILE A 9 -8.94 -2.19 3.19
CA ILE A 9 -8.49 -3.36 3.96
C ILE A 9 -8.95 -4.64 3.24
N GLY A 10 -8.00 -5.56 3.03
CA GLY A 10 -8.19 -6.80 2.29
C GLY A 10 -8.11 -6.66 0.76
N LYS A 11 -7.90 -5.46 0.21
CA LYS A 11 -7.79 -5.23 -1.24
C LYS A 11 -6.34 -5.07 -1.69
N GLN A 12 -6.09 -5.43 -2.94
CA GLN A 12 -4.82 -5.16 -3.61
C GLN A 12 -4.82 -3.77 -4.24
N CYS A 13 -3.74 -3.03 -4.03
CA CYS A 13 -3.58 -1.67 -4.53
C CYS A 13 -2.13 -1.34 -4.88
N LYS A 14 -1.93 -0.33 -5.73
CA LYS A 14 -0.67 0.36 -5.96
C LYS A 14 -0.69 1.66 -5.18
N ILE A 15 0.41 1.95 -4.47
CA ILE A 15 0.50 3.13 -3.60
C ILE A 15 1.66 4.00 -4.06
N LYS A 16 1.38 5.29 -4.25
CA LYS A 16 2.37 6.33 -4.61
C LYS A 16 2.59 7.24 -3.39
N THR A 17 3.84 7.50 -3.04
CA THR A 17 4.26 8.30 -1.88
C THR A 17 5.29 9.36 -2.26
N ASP A 18 5.51 10.34 -1.37
CA ASP A 18 6.46 11.46 -1.57
C ASP A 18 7.93 11.03 -1.74
N GLU A 19 8.36 9.90 -1.14
CA GLU A 19 9.71 9.32 -1.30
C GLU A 19 10.01 8.75 -2.71
N GLY A 20 9.31 9.21 -3.75
CA GLY A 20 9.30 8.58 -5.06
C GLY A 20 8.56 7.25 -5.01
N THR A 21 8.43 6.59 -6.15
CA THR A 21 7.93 5.22 -6.21
C THR A 21 8.79 4.36 -5.27
N LEU A 22 8.31 4.09 -4.05
CA LEU A 22 8.91 3.14 -3.09
C LEU A 22 9.04 1.73 -3.70
N PHE A 23 8.51 1.54 -4.91
CA PHE A 23 8.43 0.34 -5.68
C PHE A 23 9.18 0.54 -6.99
N SER A 24 10.37 -0.07 -6.98
CA SER A 24 11.34 -0.24 -8.03
C SER A 24 10.82 0.02 -9.45
N SER A 25 11.60 0.80 -10.19
CA SER A 25 11.45 1.22 -11.59
C SER A 25 11.32 0.10 -12.64
N SER A 26 10.99 -1.14 -12.25
CA SER A 26 10.88 -2.30 -13.15
C SER A 26 9.94 -3.40 -12.66
N GLY A 27 9.16 -3.19 -11.58
CA GLY A 27 8.25 -4.23 -11.09
C GLY A 27 7.03 -3.62 -10.44
N GLU A 28 5.86 -3.90 -11.00
CA GLU A 28 4.57 -3.58 -10.38
C GLU A 28 4.49 -4.34 -9.05
N VAL A 29 4.71 -3.64 -7.94
CA VAL A 29 4.55 -4.25 -6.61
C VAL A 29 3.11 -4.05 -6.19
N HIS A 30 2.41 -5.17 -6.00
CA HIS A 30 1.04 -5.20 -5.50
C HIS A 30 1.09 -5.16 -3.96
N PHE A 31 0.44 -4.18 -3.35
CA PHE A 31 0.23 -4.12 -1.90
C PHE A 31 -1.10 -4.74 -1.56
N LEU A 32 -1.12 -5.60 -0.55
CA LEU A 32 -2.33 -5.98 0.15
C LEU A 32 -2.46 -5.08 1.39
N VAL A 33 -3.58 -4.36 1.51
CA VAL A 33 -3.86 -3.62 2.74
C VAL A 33 -4.26 -4.60 3.82
N LEU A 34 -3.44 -4.74 4.85
CA LEU A 34 -3.74 -5.60 5.99
C LEU A 34 -4.60 -4.87 7.02
N ASP A 35 -4.35 -3.58 7.20
CA ASP A 35 -4.91 -2.80 8.30
C ASP A 35 -4.75 -1.31 8.00
N ALA A 36 -5.66 -0.49 8.48
CA ALA A 36 -5.58 0.96 8.33
C ALA A 36 -6.34 1.66 9.44
N ASP A 37 -5.79 2.78 9.89
CA ASP A 37 -6.40 3.68 10.86
C ASP A 37 -6.45 5.11 10.28
N ASP A 38 -6.67 6.14 11.10
CA ASP A 38 -6.68 7.54 10.67
C ASP A 38 -5.29 8.10 10.32
N GLU A 39 -4.21 7.54 10.90
CA GLU A 39 -2.84 8.06 10.74
C GLU A 39 -1.93 7.14 9.91
N TRP A 40 -2.18 5.83 9.95
CA TRP A 40 -1.27 4.81 9.44
C TRP A 40 -2.00 3.78 8.56
N ILE A 41 -1.28 3.23 7.60
CA ILE A 41 -1.70 2.08 6.80
C ILE A 41 -0.64 0.99 6.85
N LYS A 42 -1.08 -0.24 7.07
CA LYS A 42 -0.27 -1.46 7.08
C LYS A 42 -0.50 -2.23 5.79
N LEU A 43 0.59 -2.51 5.11
CA LEU A 43 0.62 -3.08 3.78
C LEU A 43 1.51 -4.32 3.79
N SER A 44 1.09 -5.41 3.17
CA SER A 44 2.00 -6.48 2.81
C SER A 44 2.30 -6.48 1.32
N TYR A 45 3.49 -6.92 0.96
CA TYR A 45 3.89 -7.13 -0.42
C TYR A 45 4.87 -8.31 -0.51
N ILE A 46 4.88 -8.96 -1.67
CA ILE A 46 5.79 -10.07 -1.93
C ILE A 46 7.03 -9.55 -2.64
N ASP A 47 8.16 -9.61 -1.94
CA ASP A 47 9.47 -9.38 -2.53
C ASP A 47 9.98 -10.70 -3.16
N LYS A 48 10.24 -10.70 -4.47
CA LYS A 48 10.68 -11.91 -5.19
C LYS A 48 11.97 -12.53 -4.62
N LYS A 49 12.77 -11.79 -3.87
CA LYS A 49 14.02 -12.28 -3.27
C LYS A 49 13.88 -12.64 -1.79
N GLN A 50 12.95 -12.00 -1.09
CA GLN A 50 12.90 -12.04 0.38
C GLN A 50 11.54 -12.48 0.95
N GLY A 51 10.59 -12.89 0.10
CA GLY A 51 9.27 -13.37 0.52
C GLY A 51 8.32 -12.23 0.90
N GLU A 52 7.31 -12.56 1.71
CA GLU A 52 6.35 -11.57 2.19
C GLU A 52 7.01 -10.58 3.15
N LYS A 53 6.78 -9.29 2.91
CA LYS A 53 7.21 -8.19 3.76
C LYS A 53 6.04 -7.33 4.14
N ILE A 54 6.10 -6.78 5.36
CA ILE A 54 5.11 -5.85 5.89
C ILE A 54 5.74 -4.45 5.95
N LYS A 55 5.00 -3.45 5.50
CA LYS A 55 5.37 -2.04 5.54
C LYS A 55 4.25 -1.23 6.17
N VAL A 56 4.62 -0.32 7.07
CA VAL A 56 3.70 0.62 7.70
C VAL A 56 4.12 2.03 7.32
N ILE A 57 3.21 2.80 6.73
CA ILE A 57 3.46 4.18 6.30
C ILE A 57 2.37 5.10 6.80
N ARG A 58 2.71 6.38 6.94
CA ARG A 58 1.73 7.41 7.28
C ARG A 58 0.84 7.69 6.09
N ILE A 59 -0.45 7.86 6.36
CA ILE A 59 -1.44 8.22 5.34
C ILE A 59 -1.11 9.58 4.70
N ASN A 60 -0.65 10.54 5.50
CA ASN A 60 -0.23 11.86 5.00
C ASN A 60 0.94 11.82 4.00
N SER A 61 1.70 10.71 3.94
CA SER A 61 2.80 10.53 2.99
C SER A 61 2.34 9.91 1.66
N ILE A 62 1.07 9.54 1.55
CA ILE A 62 0.49 8.90 0.36
C ILE A 62 -0.12 9.96 -0.54
N TYR A 63 0.33 9.96 -1.79
CA TYR A 63 -0.17 10.85 -2.83
C TYR A 63 -1.40 10.27 -3.53
N SER A 64 -1.37 8.97 -3.82
CA SER A 64 -2.47 8.30 -4.52
C SER A 64 -2.46 6.79 -4.25
N ILE A 65 -3.66 6.20 -4.25
CA ILE A 65 -3.88 4.77 -4.13
C ILE A 65 -4.73 4.32 -5.33
N GLU A 66 -4.20 3.39 -6.10
CA GLU A 66 -4.89 2.80 -7.25
C GLU A 66 -5.28 1.36 -6.89
N LEU A 67 -6.59 1.08 -6.84
CA LEU A 67 -7.10 -0.27 -6.64
C LEU A 67 -6.82 -1.10 -7.88
N ILE A 68 -6.18 -2.25 -7.69
CA ILE A 68 -5.99 -3.23 -8.75
C ILE A 68 -7.17 -4.18 -8.59
N SER A 69 -8.32 -3.78 -9.13
CA SER A 69 -9.45 -4.68 -9.24
C SER A 69 -9.15 -5.67 -10.37
N GLU A 70 -9.38 -6.95 -10.10
CA GLU A 70 -9.55 -7.98 -11.14
C GLU A 70 -10.87 -7.73 -11.91
#